data_AF-A0A8H6VE42-F1
#
_entry.id   AF-A0A8H6VE42-F1
#
_cell.length_a   1.000
_cell.length_b   1.000
_cell.length_c   1.000
_cell.angle_alpha   90.00
_cell.angle_beta   90.00
_cell.angle_gamma   90.00
#
_symmetry.space_group_name_H-M   'P 1'
#
loop_
_entity.id
_entity.type
_entity.pdbx_description
1 polymer ?
#
loop_
_entity_poly.entity_id
_entity_poly.type
_entity_poly.pdbx_seq_one_letter_code
_entity_poly.pdbx_strand_id
1 'polypeptide(L)'
;MPPHSSQTVGELIIVHQSCRDSRRQARVHLAQSGIKKRIQRQRKRSNSGPLPPDVNATTAPRMPAQIALSGSSMVEYLISTNVFNELSSTWGVSPAVCPGPANLSHSLSRASDALECIFRANLAFHWVDLNLWMTADGKRDMRIAALSYRGQAIDLARKELIRYNTPQSTGRRMSRLSIHQANREMSFGIVLRLLQLDYRFARSDVHAHFAACRQLLRGYLTDNILGHQCPIDDLACVIRNPHLHHLMITFECVNCVRESIIWDDGDLAFLHSRLYELISRLDMCNTVSMNNRSVHGFSPPAPPRVSPFTILWRILTKKPAFIASNIYHDVCESSAQLAALLILCSVFLDYEDGLEVADASVPHQCVEDLESALLALGEEDALSSALNAAWLLAGGLGLPLKRRRARLWSVSGMVYALKRSSYPNTTAVECDAVDQKMECLYVKQVCLAYLANPGKFSPTNR
;
A
#
# COMPACT_ATOMS: atom_id res chain seq x y z
N MET A 1 -59.00 -23.85 -2.98
CA MET A 1 -58.33 -22.61 -2.52
C MET A 1 -56.82 -22.83 -2.61
N PRO A 2 -56.07 -22.00 -3.34
CA PRO A 2 -54.62 -22.15 -3.43
C PRO A 2 -53.95 -21.70 -2.12
N PRO A 3 -52.82 -22.29 -1.70
CA PRO A 3 -52.15 -21.91 -0.47
C PRO A 3 -51.38 -20.61 -0.64
N HIS A 4 -51.53 -19.72 0.33
CA HIS A 4 -50.84 -18.44 0.44
C HIS A 4 -49.32 -18.65 0.54
N SER A 5 -48.57 -18.16 -0.45
CA SER A 5 -47.13 -17.97 -0.34
C SER A 5 -46.85 -16.84 0.66
N SER A 6 -46.17 -17.15 1.76
CA SER A 6 -45.61 -16.17 2.68
C SER A 6 -44.56 -15.34 1.95
N GLN A 7 -44.91 -14.11 1.58
CA GLN A 7 -43.94 -13.10 1.20
C GLN A 7 -43.11 -12.77 2.44
N THR A 8 -41.82 -13.07 2.38
CA THR A 8 -40.84 -12.65 3.38
C THR A 8 -40.79 -11.13 3.37
N VAL A 9 -41.30 -10.51 4.44
CA VAL A 9 -41.16 -9.09 4.72
C VAL A 9 -39.65 -8.78 4.74
N GLY A 10 -39.21 -7.88 3.85
CA GLY A 10 -37.82 -7.45 3.83
C GLY A 10 -37.45 -6.81 5.17
N GLU A 11 -36.36 -7.24 5.78
CA GLU A 11 -35.81 -6.59 6.99
C GLU A 11 -35.61 -5.10 6.72
N LEU A 12 -36.37 -4.28 7.43
CA LEU A 12 -36.29 -2.82 7.35
C LEU A 12 -35.11 -2.39 8.22
N ILE A 13 -34.02 -1.92 7.59
CA ILE A 13 -32.88 -1.37 8.34
C ILE A 13 -33.11 0.12 8.52
N ILE A 14 -33.20 0.55 9.77
CA ILE A 14 -33.25 1.97 10.11
C ILE A 14 -31.82 2.51 10.06
N VAL A 15 -31.55 3.39 9.10
CA VAL A 15 -30.26 4.05 8.94
C VAL A 15 -30.33 5.44 9.56
N HIS A 16 -29.74 5.59 10.74
CA HIS A 16 -29.53 6.89 11.33
C HIS A 16 -28.36 7.57 10.64
N GLN A 17 -28.64 8.60 9.84
CA GLN A 17 -27.65 9.25 8.96
C GLN A 17 -26.48 9.89 9.74
N SER A 18 -26.74 10.32 10.98
CA SER A 18 -25.74 10.83 11.93
C SER A 18 -24.97 9.74 12.67
N CYS A 19 -25.50 8.51 12.75
CA CYS A 19 -24.89 7.40 13.47
C CYS A 19 -23.97 6.59 12.53
N ARG A 20 -22.69 6.54 12.87
CA ARG A 20 -21.67 5.82 12.09
C ARG A 20 -21.91 4.32 12.08
N ASP A 21 -22.23 3.73 13.24
CA ASP A 21 -22.42 2.28 13.37
C ASP A 21 -23.68 1.82 12.64
N SER A 22 -24.75 2.62 12.69
CA SER A 22 -25.96 2.38 11.90
C SER A 22 -25.67 2.39 10.40
N ARG A 23 -24.84 3.34 9.91
CA ARG A 23 -24.41 3.36 8.49
C ARG A 23 -23.49 2.18 8.14
N ARG A 24 -22.59 1.77 9.04
CA ARG A 24 -21.71 0.59 8.87
C ARG A 24 -22.55 -0.68 8.77
N GLN A 25 -23.45 -0.89 9.73
CA GLN A 25 -24.34 -2.04 9.78
C GLN A 25 -25.25 -2.11 8.56
N ALA A 26 -25.78 -0.97 8.11
CA ALA A 26 -26.58 -0.89 6.88
C ALA A 26 -25.78 -1.26 5.62
N ARG A 27 -24.53 -0.78 5.49
CA ARG A 27 -23.66 -1.13 4.36
C ARG A 27 -23.31 -2.62 4.34
N VAL A 28 -22.96 -3.18 5.51
CA VAL A 28 -22.66 -4.60 5.67
C VAL A 28 -23.88 -5.45 5.31
N HIS A 29 -25.06 -5.11 5.84
CA HIS A 29 -26.29 -5.83 5.54
C HIS A 29 -26.71 -5.70 4.07
N LEU A 30 -26.60 -4.53 3.46
CA LEU A 30 -26.88 -4.34 2.03
C LEU A 30 -25.94 -5.15 1.15
N ALA A 31 -24.64 -5.21 1.49
CA ALA A 31 -23.67 -6.06 0.79
C ALA A 31 -24.00 -7.55 0.94
N GLN A 32 -24.24 -8.01 2.17
CA GLN A 32 -24.62 -9.41 2.44
C GLN A 32 -25.96 -9.79 1.77
N SER A 33 -26.95 -8.90 1.80
CA SER A 33 -28.26 -9.10 1.16
C SER A 33 -28.15 -9.11 -0.36
N GLY A 34 -27.30 -8.26 -0.93
CA GLY A 34 -26.98 -8.27 -2.37
C GLY A 34 -26.38 -9.60 -2.81
N ILE A 35 -25.41 -10.08 -2.05
CA ILE A 35 -24.74 -11.37 -2.30
C ILE A 35 -25.72 -12.53 -2.14
N LYS A 36 -26.51 -12.59 -1.06
CA LYS A 36 -27.55 -13.62 -0.85
C LYS A 36 -28.55 -13.66 -2.00
N LYS A 37 -29.09 -12.51 -2.42
CA LYS A 37 -30.04 -12.42 -3.55
C LYS A 37 -29.42 -12.88 -4.87
N ARG A 38 -28.13 -12.60 -5.11
CA ARG A 38 -27.42 -13.02 -6.32
C ARG A 38 -27.11 -14.51 -6.32
N ILE A 39 -26.70 -15.08 -5.19
CA ILE A 39 -26.55 -16.54 -5.01
C ILE A 39 -27.88 -17.24 -5.28
N GLN A 40 -28.99 -16.69 -4.78
CA GLN A 40 -30.31 -17.26 -5.03
C GLN A 40 -30.68 -17.19 -6.52
N ARG A 41 -30.30 -16.11 -7.24
CA ARG A 41 -30.48 -15.99 -8.69
C ARG A 41 -29.57 -16.93 -9.49
N GLN A 42 -28.32 -17.13 -9.04
CA GLN A 42 -27.37 -18.06 -9.66
C GLN A 42 -27.80 -19.51 -9.46
N ARG A 43 -28.23 -19.90 -8.25
CA ARG A 43 -28.83 -21.22 -7.98
C ARG A 43 -30.10 -21.48 -8.79
N LYS A 44 -30.92 -20.44 -9.02
CA LYS A 44 -32.10 -20.53 -9.90
C LYS A 44 -31.71 -20.73 -11.37
N ARG A 45 -30.57 -20.18 -11.82
CA ARG A 45 -30.05 -20.37 -13.18
C ARG A 45 -29.36 -21.72 -13.39
N SER A 46 -28.69 -22.26 -12.36
CA SER A 46 -28.09 -23.60 -12.43
C SER A 46 -29.12 -24.72 -12.41
N ASN A 47 -30.31 -24.48 -11.84
CA ASN A 47 -31.41 -25.44 -11.78
C ASN A 47 -32.37 -25.34 -12.97
N SER A 48 -32.14 -24.44 -13.94
CA SER A 48 -32.98 -24.27 -15.11
C SER A 48 -32.25 -24.75 -16.38
N GLY A 49 -32.24 -26.07 -16.57
CA GLY A 49 -31.81 -26.70 -17.82
C GLY A 49 -31.72 -28.23 -17.70
N PRO A 50 -32.55 -29.01 -18.40
CA PRO A 50 -32.31 -30.44 -18.59
C PRO A 50 -31.07 -30.63 -19.49
N LEU A 51 -30.12 -31.46 -19.07
CA LEU A 51 -29.08 -31.97 -19.97
C LEU A 51 -29.72 -32.93 -21.00
N PRO A 52 -29.44 -32.82 -22.30
CA PRO A 52 -29.69 -33.90 -23.25
C PRO A 52 -28.62 -34.99 -23.09
N PRO A 53 -28.94 -36.27 -23.38
CA PRO A 53 -28.06 -37.40 -23.13
C PRO A 53 -26.86 -37.44 -24.08
N ASP A 54 -25.76 -37.99 -23.57
CA ASP A 54 -24.45 -38.16 -24.20
C ASP A 54 -24.50 -38.81 -25.59
N VAL A 55 -23.72 -38.25 -26.52
CA VAL A 55 -23.17 -39.01 -27.65
C VAL A 55 -21.68 -38.73 -27.72
N ASN A 56 -20.93 -39.83 -27.59
CA ASN A 56 -19.48 -39.96 -27.68
C ASN A 56 -18.84 -39.05 -28.75
N ALA A 57 -18.09 -38.04 -28.31
CA ALA A 57 -17.04 -37.41 -29.10
C ALA A 57 -15.95 -36.92 -28.15
N THR A 58 -14.75 -37.47 -28.31
CA THR A 58 -13.51 -37.05 -27.66
C THR A 58 -13.30 -35.56 -27.92
N THR A 59 -13.79 -34.74 -26.99
CA THR A 59 -13.76 -33.28 -27.11
C THR A 59 -12.49 -32.80 -26.43
N ALA A 60 -11.68 -32.04 -27.17
CA ALA A 60 -10.60 -31.23 -26.61
C ALA A 60 -11.11 -30.49 -25.35
N PRO A 61 -10.30 -30.27 -24.31
CA PRO A 61 -10.76 -29.66 -23.07
C PRO A 61 -11.41 -28.32 -23.41
N ARG A 62 -12.75 -28.27 -23.32
CA ARG A 62 -13.51 -27.03 -23.49
C ARG A 62 -12.98 -26.08 -22.42
N MET A 63 -12.28 -25.02 -22.84
CA MET A 63 -12.01 -23.91 -21.94
C MET A 63 -13.35 -23.51 -21.31
N PRO A 64 -13.45 -23.45 -19.97
CA PRO A 64 -14.69 -22.99 -19.36
C PRO A 64 -14.97 -21.59 -19.89
N ALA A 65 -16.24 -21.33 -20.19
CA ALA A 65 -16.74 -20.07 -20.74
C ALA A 65 -16.04 -18.89 -20.06
N GLN A 66 -15.58 -17.92 -20.86
CA GLN A 66 -15.05 -16.65 -20.35
C GLN A 66 -15.98 -16.17 -19.22
N ILE A 67 -15.51 -16.25 -17.97
CA ILE A 67 -16.31 -15.79 -16.84
C ILE A 67 -16.35 -14.28 -17.00
N ALA A 68 -17.42 -13.78 -17.62
CA ALA A 68 -17.66 -12.35 -17.76
C ALA A 68 -17.81 -11.79 -16.35
N LEU A 69 -16.71 -11.24 -15.82
CA LEU A 69 -16.71 -10.43 -14.61
C LEU A 69 -17.52 -9.19 -14.96
N SER A 70 -18.83 -9.26 -14.76
CA SER A 70 -19.74 -8.17 -15.06
C SER A 70 -19.31 -6.92 -14.27
N GLY A 71 -19.60 -5.71 -14.76
CA GLY A 71 -19.34 -4.48 -14.00
C GLY A 71 -19.95 -4.52 -12.58
N SER A 72 -21.04 -5.28 -12.41
CA SER A 72 -21.67 -5.51 -11.10
C SER A 72 -20.88 -6.42 -10.15
N SER A 73 -19.95 -7.24 -10.65
CA SER A 73 -19.02 -8.06 -9.87
C SER A 73 -17.75 -7.29 -9.50
N MET A 74 -17.30 -6.37 -10.36
CA MET A 74 -16.20 -5.44 -10.04
C MET A 74 -16.61 -4.41 -8.99
N VAL A 75 -17.81 -3.83 -9.11
CA VAL A 75 -18.37 -2.94 -8.10
C VAL A 75 -18.61 -3.69 -6.80
N GLU A 76 -19.12 -4.93 -6.86
CA GLU A 76 -19.28 -5.78 -5.67
C GLU A 76 -17.95 -6.17 -5.04
N TYR A 77 -16.86 -6.29 -5.80
CA TYR A 77 -15.52 -6.46 -5.24
C TYR A 77 -14.99 -5.20 -4.60
N LEU A 78 -15.12 -4.04 -5.25
CA LEU A 78 -14.75 -2.77 -4.62
C LEU A 78 -15.56 -2.54 -3.35
N ILE A 79 -16.84 -2.89 -3.37
CA ILE A 79 -17.68 -2.96 -2.18
C ILE A 79 -17.11 -4.03 -1.25
N SER A 80 -16.76 -5.23 -1.70
CA SER A 80 -16.38 -6.31 -0.78
C SER A 80 -15.03 -6.09 -0.11
N THR A 81 -14.05 -5.54 -0.81
CA THR A 81 -12.76 -5.11 -0.26
C THR A 81 -12.93 -3.93 0.70
N ASN A 82 -13.93 -3.07 0.49
CA ASN A 82 -14.17 -1.89 1.33
C ASN A 82 -15.29 -2.08 2.39
N VAL A 83 -16.05 -3.19 2.34
CA VAL A 83 -17.27 -3.44 3.14
C VAL A 83 -17.28 -4.81 3.82
N PHE A 84 -16.55 -5.83 3.34
CA PHE A 84 -16.33 -7.04 4.15
C PHE A 84 -15.17 -6.82 5.12
N ASN A 85 -15.46 -7.06 6.40
CA ASN A 85 -14.60 -6.83 7.56
C ASN A 85 -13.21 -7.47 7.47
N GLU A 86 -13.04 -8.51 6.63
CA GLU A 86 -11.78 -9.22 6.53
C GLU A 86 -10.71 -8.41 5.79
N LEU A 87 -11.02 -7.60 4.77
CA LEU A 87 -10.01 -6.75 4.11
C LEU A 87 -10.00 -5.30 4.61
N SER A 88 -11.11 -4.81 5.18
CA SER A 88 -11.10 -3.55 5.93
C SER A 88 -10.25 -3.62 7.21
N SER A 89 -9.99 -4.84 7.73
CA SER A 89 -9.03 -5.06 8.82
C SER A 89 -7.56 -4.99 8.36
N THR A 90 -7.27 -5.17 7.06
CA THR A 90 -5.92 -5.00 6.49
C THR A 90 -5.67 -3.54 6.08
N TRP A 91 -6.69 -2.89 5.50
CA TRP A 91 -6.62 -1.52 4.98
C TRP A 91 -7.93 -0.82 5.33
N GLY A 92 -8.01 -0.26 6.53
CA GLY A 92 -9.14 0.50 7.06
C GLY A 92 -9.32 1.87 6.40
N VAL A 93 -9.05 2.02 5.10
CA VAL A 93 -9.04 3.33 4.43
C VAL A 93 -10.44 3.73 3.99
N SER A 94 -10.90 4.91 4.41
CA SER A 94 -12.13 5.53 3.91
C SER A 94 -11.86 6.19 2.54
N PRO A 95 -12.58 5.81 1.46
CA PRO A 95 -12.45 6.45 0.15
C PRO A 95 -12.71 7.96 0.15
N ALA A 96 -13.40 8.48 1.17
CA ALA A 96 -13.65 9.91 1.35
C ALA A 96 -12.42 10.69 1.83
N VAL A 97 -11.45 10.00 2.45
CA VAL A 97 -10.24 10.59 3.03
C VAL A 97 -9.03 10.32 2.14
N CYS A 98 -8.87 9.07 1.72
CA CYS A 98 -7.82 8.63 0.81
C CYS A 98 -8.34 7.43 0.01
N PRO A 99 -8.15 7.38 -1.31
CA PRO A 99 -8.59 6.22 -2.08
C PRO A 99 -7.91 4.95 -1.57
N GLY A 100 -8.68 3.88 -1.35
CA GLY A 100 -8.12 2.59 -0.93
C GLY A 100 -7.31 1.91 -2.06
N PRO A 101 -6.49 0.90 -1.73
CA PRO A 101 -5.63 0.23 -2.71
C PRO A 101 -6.39 -0.37 -3.90
N ALA A 102 -7.58 -0.92 -3.65
CA ALA A 102 -8.45 -1.49 -4.69
C ALA A 102 -9.01 -0.41 -5.62
N ASN A 103 -9.37 0.76 -5.09
CA ASN A 103 -9.84 1.90 -5.88
C ASN A 103 -8.71 2.41 -6.80
N LEU A 104 -7.51 2.59 -6.25
CA LEU A 104 -6.34 2.99 -7.05
C LEU A 104 -6.02 1.97 -8.15
N SER A 105 -6.08 0.68 -7.81
CA SER A 105 -5.84 -0.41 -8.76
C SER A 105 -6.85 -0.40 -9.91
N HIS A 106 -8.13 -0.19 -9.62
CA HIS A 106 -9.19 -0.10 -10.63
C HIS A 106 -9.10 1.19 -11.46
N SER A 107 -8.72 2.33 -10.85
CA SER A 107 -8.47 3.56 -11.60
C SER A 107 -7.36 3.39 -12.63
N LEU A 108 -6.29 2.65 -12.28
CA LEU A 108 -5.20 2.34 -13.21
C LEU A 108 -5.60 1.28 -14.26
N SER A 109 -6.48 0.34 -13.92
CA SER A 109 -6.87 -0.75 -14.82
C SER A 109 -7.54 -0.28 -16.11
N ARG A 110 -8.13 0.92 -16.12
CA ARG A 110 -8.76 1.51 -17.30
C ARG A 110 -7.78 2.04 -18.33
N ALA A 111 -6.49 2.10 -17.99
CA ALA A 111 -5.49 2.73 -18.82
C ALA A 111 -4.84 1.77 -19.83
N SER A 112 -5.03 0.45 -19.67
CA SER A 112 -4.42 -0.59 -20.51
C SER A 112 -5.21 -1.90 -20.40
N ASP A 113 -5.32 -2.63 -21.52
CA ASP A 113 -5.98 -3.94 -21.55
C ASP A 113 -5.21 -4.95 -20.68
N ALA A 114 -3.86 -4.87 -20.67
CA ALA A 114 -3.05 -5.67 -19.76
C ALA A 114 -3.40 -5.38 -18.30
N LEU A 115 -3.51 -4.11 -17.90
CA LEU A 115 -3.88 -3.72 -16.54
C LEU A 115 -5.30 -4.17 -16.16
N GLU A 116 -6.23 -4.17 -17.11
CA GLU A 116 -7.57 -4.71 -16.92
C GLU A 116 -7.54 -6.23 -16.68
N CYS A 117 -6.81 -6.98 -17.49
CA CYS A 117 -6.64 -8.43 -17.30
C CYS A 117 -5.99 -8.75 -15.94
N ILE A 118 -4.99 -7.97 -15.51
CA ILE A 118 -4.36 -8.12 -14.19
C ILE A 118 -5.37 -7.87 -13.06
N PHE A 119 -6.20 -6.83 -13.20
CA PHE A 119 -7.24 -6.53 -12.22
C PHE A 119 -8.27 -7.67 -12.13
N ARG A 120 -8.70 -8.20 -13.27
CA ARG A 120 -9.62 -9.36 -13.36
C ARG A 120 -9.02 -10.63 -12.77
N ALA A 121 -7.73 -10.89 -13.00
CA ALA A 121 -7.02 -12.01 -12.39
C ALA A 121 -7.01 -11.89 -10.86
N ASN A 122 -6.60 -10.73 -10.33
CA ASN A 122 -6.60 -10.45 -8.89
C ASN A 122 -7.99 -10.64 -8.26
N LEU A 123 -9.03 -10.16 -8.95
CA LEU A 123 -10.41 -10.32 -8.52
C LEU A 123 -10.81 -11.80 -8.42
N ALA A 124 -10.56 -12.57 -9.47
CA ALA A 124 -10.89 -13.99 -9.52
C ALA A 124 -10.14 -14.77 -8.42
N PHE A 125 -8.86 -14.48 -8.19
CA PHE A 125 -8.12 -15.10 -7.10
C PHE A 125 -8.67 -14.74 -5.71
N HIS A 126 -8.97 -13.46 -5.44
CA HIS A 126 -9.56 -13.09 -4.16
C HIS A 126 -10.91 -13.78 -3.90
N TRP A 127 -11.70 -14.01 -4.96
CA TRP A 127 -12.93 -14.79 -4.85
C TRP A 127 -12.69 -16.27 -4.51
N VAL A 128 -11.57 -16.85 -4.93
CA VAL A 128 -11.19 -18.23 -4.54
C VAL A 128 -10.88 -18.32 -3.04
N ASP A 129 -10.28 -17.27 -2.48
CA ASP A 129 -9.81 -17.25 -1.10
C ASP A 129 -10.93 -16.89 -0.10
N LEU A 130 -11.82 -15.97 -0.46
CA LEU A 130 -12.90 -15.49 0.43
C LEU A 130 -14.16 -16.38 0.43
N ASN A 131 -14.43 -17.13 -0.63
CA ASN A 131 -15.68 -17.89 -0.74
C ASN A 131 -15.60 -19.26 -0.05
N LEU A 132 -15.82 -19.28 1.28
CA LEU A 132 -15.97 -20.50 2.09
C LEU A 132 -17.10 -21.44 1.62
N TRP A 133 -18.04 -20.94 0.80
CA TRP A 133 -19.28 -21.64 0.43
C TRP A 133 -19.35 -22.03 -1.06
N MET A 134 -18.25 -21.89 -1.82
CA MET A 134 -18.20 -22.40 -3.19
C MET A 134 -17.99 -23.90 -3.20
N THR A 135 -18.71 -24.60 -4.10
CA THR A 135 -18.46 -26.02 -4.36
C THR A 135 -17.03 -26.21 -4.88
N ALA A 136 -16.48 -27.41 -4.72
CA ALA A 136 -15.15 -27.74 -5.23
C ALA A 136 -15.00 -27.40 -6.72
N ASP A 137 -16.03 -27.69 -7.52
CA ASP A 137 -16.09 -27.37 -8.94
C ASP A 137 -16.10 -25.86 -9.20
N GLY A 138 -16.91 -25.09 -8.47
CA GLY A 138 -16.89 -23.64 -8.59
C GLY A 138 -15.52 -23.06 -8.24
N LYS A 139 -14.87 -23.57 -7.18
CA LYS A 139 -13.53 -23.13 -6.77
C LYS A 139 -12.49 -23.47 -7.84
N ARG A 140 -12.61 -24.64 -8.48
CA ARG A 140 -11.79 -25.05 -9.62
C ARG A 140 -11.99 -24.12 -10.81
N ASP A 141 -13.22 -23.82 -11.19
CA ASP A 141 -13.54 -22.95 -12.32
C ASP A 141 -12.99 -21.53 -12.12
N MET A 142 -13.13 -20.99 -10.91
CA MET A 142 -12.60 -19.66 -10.59
C MET A 142 -11.08 -19.63 -10.60
N ARG A 143 -10.41 -20.71 -10.15
CA ARG A 143 -8.95 -20.85 -10.29
C ARG A 143 -8.52 -20.91 -11.75
N ILE A 144 -9.25 -21.64 -12.60
CA ILE A 144 -8.97 -21.70 -14.04
C ILE A 144 -9.14 -20.32 -14.67
N ALA A 145 -10.20 -19.58 -14.31
CA ALA A 145 -10.42 -18.23 -14.80
C ALA A 145 -9.30 -17.28 -14.34
N ALA A 146 -8.88 -17.35 -13.08
CA ALA A 146 -7.81 -16.53 -12.54
C ALA A 146 -6.48 -16.78 -13.26
N LEU A 147 -6.11 -18.05 -13.49
CA LEU A 147 -4.93 -18.42 -14.26
C LEU A 147 -5.03 -18.01 -15.74
N SER A 148 -6.23 -18.12 -16.33
CA SER A 148 -6.47 -17.70 -17.72
C SER A 148 -6.31 -16.18 -17.88
N TYR A 149 -6.85 -15.38 -16.97
CA TYR A 149 -6.67 -13.94 -16.96
C TYR A 149 -5.21 -13.54 -16.70
N ARG A 150 -4.48 -14.27 -15.84
CA ARG A 150 -3.04 -14.07 -15.66
C ARG A 150 -2.28 -14.33 -16.97
N GLY A 151 -2.55 -15.43 -17.67
CA GLY A 151 -1.91 -15.74 -18.95
C GLY A 151 -2.17 -14.65 -20.00
N GLN A 152 -3.42 -14.23 -20.15
CA GLN A 152 -3.79 -13.13 -21.04
C GLN A 152 -3.11 -11.81 -20.66
N ALA A 153 -3.03 -11.50 -19.36
CA ALA A 153 -2.35 -10.31 -18.86
C ALA A 153 -0.86 -10.31 -19.25
N ILE A 154 -0.16 -11.44 -19.12
CA ILE A 154 1.25 -11.57 -19.50
C ILE A 154 1.42 -11.37 -21.01
N ASP A 155 0.56 -11.99 -21.83
CA ASP A 155 0.63 -11.85 -23.29
C ASP A 155 0.37 -10.42 -23.76
N LEU A 156 -0.63 -9.75 -23.19
CA LEU A 156 -0.94 -8.35 -23.46
C LEU A 156 0.18 -7.44 -22.97
N ALA A 157 0.70 -7.67 -21.76
CA ALA A 157 1.81 -6.92 -21.20
C ALA A 157 3.04 -7.00 -22.10
N ARG A 158 3.41 -8.18 -22.61
CA ARG A 158 4.51 -8.33 -23.56
C ARG A 158 4.31 -7.48 -24.81
N LYS A 159 3.11 -7.53 -25.42
CA LYS A 159 2.79 -6.74 -26.62
C LYS A 159 2.85 -5.24 -26.35
N GLU A 160 2.30 -4.80 -25.23
CA GLU A 160 2.26 -3.39 -24.83
C GLU A 160 3.66 -2.86 -24.47
N LEU A 161 4.43 -3.60 -23.68
CA LEU A 161 5.81 -3.23 -23.31
C LEU A 161 6.72 -3.10 -24.55
N ILE A 162 6.61 -4.01 -25.52
CA ILE A 162 7.32 -3.89 -26.80
C ILE A 162 6.88 -2.60 -27.52
N ARG A 163 5.57 -2.34 -27.62
CA ARG A 163 5.03 -1.14 -28.27
C ARG A 163 5.55 0.15 -27.62
N TYR A 164 5.63 0.19 -26.30
CA TYR A 164 6.11 1.36 -25.54
C TYR A 164 7.61 1.59 -25.67
N ASN A 165 8.39 0.52 -25.90
CA ASN A 165 9.84 0.57 -26.09
C ASN A 165 10.25 0.87 -27.54
N THR A 166 9.36 0.72 -28.52
CA THR A 166 9.67 1.06 -29.92
C THR A 166 9.63 2.57 -30.14
N PRO A 167 10.75 3.22 -30.54
CA PRO A 167 10.77 4.66 -30.77
C PRO A 167 9.83 5.03 -31.93
N GLN A 168 8.78 5.81 -31.65
CA GLN A 168 7.90 6.32 -32.69
C GLN A 168 8.59 7.46 -33.46
N SER A 169 8.77 7.24 -34.76
CA SER A 169 9.34 8.19 -35.72
C SER A 169 8.37 9.35 -36.05
N THR A 170 8.06 10.24 -35.09
CA THR A 170 7.21 11.43 -35.35
C THR A 170 7.92 12.72 -34.95
N GLY A 171 8.14 13.60 -35.93
CA GLY A 171 9.10 14.71 -35.93
C GLY A 171 8.83 15.94 -35.04
N ARG A 172 8.32 15.80 -33.81
CA ARG A 172 8.16 16.93 -32.87
C ARG A 172 8.86 16.68 -31.53
N ARG A 173 9.99 17.36 -31.30
CA ARG A 173 10.89 17.19 -30.13
C ARG A 173 10.21 17.38 -28.77
N MET A 174 9.28 18.33 -28.62
CA MET A 174 8.58 18.55 -27.33
C MET A 174 7.49 17.53 -27.01
N SER A 175 6.83 16.94 -28.01
CA SER A 175 5.82 15.90 -27.79
C SER A 175 6.45 14.57 -27.35
N ARG A 176 7.66 14.29 -27.83
CA ARG A 176 8.39 13.03 -27.55
C ARG A 176 8.73 12.83 -26.07
N LEU A 177 9.14 13.87 -25.35
CA LEU A 177 9.49 13.78 -23.92
C LEU A 177 8.27 13.42 -23.06
N SER A 178 7.11 14.02 -23.35
CA SER A 178 5.86 13.72 -22.64
C SER A 178 5.35 12.31 -22.95
N ILE A 179 5.44 11.86 -24.20
CA ILE A 179 5.01 10.52 -24.61
C ILE A 179 5.93 9.45 -24.01
N HIS A 180 7.24 9.67 -24.02
CA HIS A 180 8.20 8.76 -23.40
C HIS A 180 7.95 8.61 -21.90
N GLN A 181 7.66 9.72 -21.20
CA GLN A 181 7.32 9.69 -19.78
C GLN A 181 6.02 8.91 -19.51
N ALA A 182 4.96 9.13 -20.30
CA ALA A 182 3.70 8.42 -20.15
C ALA A 182 3.83 6.91 -20.45
N ASN A 183 4.55 6.55 -21.52
CA ASN A 183 4.84 5.16 -21.89
C ASN A 183 5.63 4.44 -20.80
N ARG A 184 6.59 5.14 -20.19
CA ARG A 184 7.39 4.63 -19.07
C ARG A 184 6.55 4.40 -17.82
N GLU A 185 5.70 5.36 -17.43
CA GLU A 185 4.78 5.20 -16.31
C GLU A 185 3.77 4.08 -16.57
N MET A 186 3.29 3.92 -17.80
CA MET A 186 2.42 2.80 -18.19
C MET A 186 3.12 1.46 -18.06
N SER A 187 4.34 1.37 -18.61
CA SER A 187 5.18 0.17 -18.52
C SER A 187 5.47 -0.18 -17.07
N PHE A 188 5.83 0.81 -16.24
CA PHE A 188 6.05 0.63 -14.81
C PHE A 188 4.77 0.16 -14.11
N GLY A 189 3.62 0.76 -14.43
CA GLY A 189 2.32 0.35 -13.93
C GLY A 189 2.01 -1.12 -14.24
N ILE A 190 2.21 -1.54 -15.49
CA ILE A 190 1.99 -2.92 -15.92
C ILE A 190 2.90 -3.88 -15.14
N VAL A 191 4.21 -3.59 -15.08
CA VAL A 191 5.18 -4.45 -14.39
C VAL A 191 4.94 -4.50 -12.88
N LEU A 192 4.66 -3.36 -12.23
CA LEU A 192 4.33 -3.31 -10.80
C LEU A 192 3.06 -4.10 -10.48
N ARG A 193 2.04 -4.02 -11.34
CA ARG A 193 0.79 -4.74 -11.13
C ARG A 193 0.91 -6.23 -11.41
N LEU A 194 1.72 -6.63 -12.39
CA LEU A 194 2.12 -8.03 -12.58
C LEU A 194 2.93 -8.54 -11.40
N LEU A 195 3.90 -7.76 -10.91
CA LEU A 195 4.64 -8.08 -9.69
C LEU A 195 3.67 -8.35 -8.55
N GLN A 196 2.77 -7.42 -8.26
CA GLN A 196 1.80 -7.57 -7.16
C GLN A 196 0.86 -8.76 -7.35
N LEU A 197 0.52 -9.15 -8.59
CA LEU A 197 -0.25 -10.35 -8.89
C LEU A 197 0.60 -11.61 -8.65
N ASP A 198 1.77 -11.71 -9.26
CA ASP A 198 2.63 -12.90 -9.23
C ASP A 198 3.26 -13.10 -7.85
N TYR A 199 3.46 -12.02 -7.10
CA TYR A 199 3.90 -12.09 -5.72
C TYR A 199 2.91 -12.85 -4.81
N ARG A 200 1.63 -12.83 -5.17
CA ARG A 200 0.58 -13.57 -4.46
C ARG A 200 0.50 -15.03 -4.91
N PHE A 201 0.72 -15.31 -6.19
CA PHE A 201 0.31 -16.60 -6.79
C PHE A 201 1.43 -17.40 -7.45
N ALA A 202 2.55 -16.77 -7.84
CA ALA A 202 3.65 -17.35 -8.59
C ALA A 202 5.00 -16.75 -8.12
N ARG A 203 5.32 -16.92 -6.83
CA ARG A 203 6.49 -16.30 -6.18
C ARG A 203 7.84 -16.66 -6.83
N SER A 204 7.94 -17.76 -7.56
CA SER A 204 9.15 -18.13 -8.31
C SER A 204 9.51 -17.12 -9.40
N ASP A 205 8.52 -16.40 -9.93
CA ASP A 205 8.67 -15.58 -11.16
C ASP A 205 8.94 -14.10 -10.83
N VAL A 206 8.88 -13.69 -9.56
CA VAL A 206 8.80 -12.28 -9.16
C VAL A 206 10.12 -11.51 -9.27
N HIS A 207 11.27 -12.20 -9.18
CA HIS A 207 12.59 -11.54 -9.19
C HIS A 207 12.82 -10.74 -10.49
N ALA A 208 12.35 -11.27 -11.63
CA ALA A 208 12.42 -10.58 -12.91
C ALA A 208 11.57 -9.30 -12.91
N HIS A 209 10.42 -9.31 -12.26
CA HIS A 209 9.57 -8.12 -12.15
C HIS A 209 10.21 -7.03 -11.27
N PHE A 210 10.87 -7.39 -10.17
CA PHE A 210 11.63 -6.44 -9.36
C PHE A 210 12.75 -5.77 -10.18
N ALA A 211 13.52 -6.56 -10.93
CA ALA A 211 14.57 -6.04 -11.81
C ALA A 211 14.00 -5.11 -12.90
N ALA A 212 12.89 -5.52 -13.53
CA ALA A 212 12.22 -4.72 -14.54
C ALA A 212 11.66 -3.39 -13.98
N CYS A 213 11.11 -3.40 -12.77
CA CYS A 213 10.71 -2.18 -12.07
C CYS A 213 11.89 -1.23 -11.88
N ARG A 214 13.03 -1.73 -11.38
CA ARG A 214 14.24 -0.91 -11.20
C ARG A 214 14.77 -0.38 -12.53
N GLN A 215 14.82 -1.20 -13.57
CA GLN A 215 15.21 -0.77 -14.90
C GLN A 215 14.27 0.34 -15.42
N LEU A 216 12.96 0.19 -15.23
CA LEU A 216 11.99 1.21 -15.61
C LEU A 216 12.08 2.46 -14.73
N LEU A 217 12.54 2.38 -13.48
CA LEU A 217 12.71 3.54 -12.60
C LEU A 217 14.07 4.22 -12.72
N ARG A 218 15.11 3.51 -13.14
CA ARG A 218 16.51 3.98 -13.09
C ARG A 218 17.27 3.84 -14.41
N GLY A 219 16.69 3.22 -15.44
CA GLY A 219 17.35 2.93 -16.72
C GLY A 219 17.77 4.15 -17.53
N TYR A 220 17.29 5.36 -17.20
CA TYR A 220 17.75 6.62 -17.80
C TYR A 220 19.01 7.18 -17.14
N LEU A 221 19.39 6.64 -15.97
CA LEU A 221 20.56 7.07 -15.20
C LEU A 221 21.84 6.32 -15.63
N THR A 222 21.68 5.21 -16.34
CA THR A 222 22.77 4.33 -16.78
C THR A 222 23.62 4.97 -17.88
N ASP A 223 23.07 5.91 -18.65
CA ASP A 223 23.78 6.57 -19.75
C ASP A 223 24.66 7.76 -19.32
N ASN A 224 24.59 8.23 -18.06
CA ASN A 224 25.25 9.49 -17.68
C ASN A 224 25.93 9.56 -16.31
N ILE A 225 26.02 8.48 -15.52
CA ILE A 225 26.66 8.58 -14.18
C ILE A 225 27.59 7.40 -13.89
N LEU A 226 28.87 7.57 -14.21
CA LEU A 226 29.98 6.93 -13.50
C LEU A 226 30.00 7.49 -12.06
N GLY A 227 29.13 6.97 -11.20
CA GLY A 227 29.02 7.42 -9.80
C GLY A 227 27.70 7.03 -9.15
N HIS A 228 27.75 6.33 -8.02
CA HIS A 228 26.60 5.79 -7.27
C HIS A 228 25.72 6.84 -6.56
N GLN A 229 25.46 8.01 -7.15
CA GLN A 229 24.69 9.05 -6.48
C GLN A 229 23.77 9.81 -7.44
N CYS A 230 22.71 9.15 -7.91
CA CYS A 230 21.57 9.92 -8.40
C CYS A 230 20.93 10.61 -7.19
N PRO A 231 20.74 11.94 -7.18
CA PRO A 231 20.06 12.59 -6.08
C PRO A 231 18.63 12.04 -5.97
N ILE A 232 18.20 11.76 -4.72
CA ILE A 232 16.87 11.20 -4.42
C ILE A 232 15.76 12.08 -5.00
N ASP A 233 15.99 13.39 -5.10
CA ASP A 233 15.05 14.35 -5.68
C ASP A 233 14.73 14.03 -7.15
N ASP A 234 15.71 13.65 -7.96
CA ASP A 234 15.51 13.28 -9.36
C ASP A 234 14.74 11.96 -9.48
N LEU A 235 15.10 10.97 -8.66
CA LEU A 235 14.39 9.69 -8.58
C LEU A 235 12.92 9.89 -8.16
N ALA A 236 12.67 10.77 -7.20
CA ALA A 236 11.34 11.09 -6.70
C ALA A 236 10.41 11.72 -7.75
N CYS A 237 10.97 12.26 -8.83
CA CYS A 237 10.24 12.87 -9.94
C CYS A 237 9.93 11.90 -11.10
N VAL A 238 10.44 10.66 -11.05
CA VAL A 238 10.31 9.66 -12.12
C VAL A 238 8.87 9.22 -12.35
N ILE A 239 8.05 9.07 -11.30
CA ILE A 239 6.64 8.68 -11.43
C ILE A 239 5.77 9.90 -11.10
N ARG A 240 5.15 10.51 -12.11
CA ARG A 240 4.28 11.69 -11.95
C ARG A 240 2.87 11.28 -11.54
N ASN A 241 2.35 10.18 -12.06
CA ASN A 241 1.05 9.65 -11.66
C ASN A 241 0.97 9.40 -10.13
N PRO A 242 0.11 10.14 -9.40
CA PRO A 242 0.06 10.07 -7.94
C PRO A 242 -0.48 8.73 -7.42
N HIS A 243 -1.40 8.09 -8.14
CA HIS A 243 -1.94 6.79 -7.75
C HIS A 243 -0.88 5.69 -7.87
N LEU A 244 -0.07 5.75 -8.92
CA LEU A 244 1.01 4.80 -9.15
C LEU A 244 2.15 5.00 -8.16
N HIS A 245 2.51 6.26 -7.87
CA HIS A 245 3.49 6.61 -6.84
C HIS A 245 3.05 6.13 -5.46
N HIS A 246 1.78 6.34 -5.10
CA HIS A 246 1.21 5.88 -3.83
C HIS A 246 1.28 4.35 -3.71
N LEU A 247 0.86 3.60 -4.73
CA LEU A 247 0.96 2.14 -4.72
C LEU A 247 2.41 1.64 -4.61
N MET A 248 3.35 2.30 -5.29
CA MET A 248 4.77 1.99 -5.24
C MET A 248 5.35 2.24 -3.83
N ILE A 249 5.14 3.42 -3.25
CA ILE A 249 5.66 3.75 -1.91
C ILE A 249 5.03 2.86 -0.85
N THR A 250 3.72 2.61 -0.90
CA THR A 250 3.08 1.66 0.02
C THR A 250 3.75 0.29 -0.09
N PHE A 251 3.92 -0.24 -1.31
CA PHE A 251 4.53 -1.54 -1.53
C PHE A 251 5.92 -1.62 -0.88
N GLU A 252 6.76 -0.59 -1.05
CA GLU A 252 8.09 -0.53 -0.41
C GLU A 252 8.01 -0.44 1.12
N CYS A 253 7.10 0.35 1.66
CA CYS A 253 7.04 0.63 3.09
C CYS A 253 6.43 -0.51 3.91
N VAL A 254 5.50 -1.29 3.34
CA VAL A 254 4.71 -2.27 4.13
C VAL A 254 5.14 -3.71 3.96
N ASN A 255 5.78 -4.07 2.85
CA ASN A 255 6.09 -5.46 2.54
C ASN A 255 7.30 -5.99 3.33
N CYS A 256 7.32 -7.27 3.68
CA CYS A 256 8.44 -7.95 4.36
C CYS A 256 9.53 -8.45 3.39
N VAL A 257 9.37 -8.20 2.10
CA VAL A 257 10.20 -8.75 1.03
C VAL A 257 11.61 -8.16 1.07
N ARG A 258 12.62 -8.98 0.75
CA ARG A 258 14.02 -8.54 0.72
C ARG A 258 14.33 -7.71 -0.51
N GLU A 259 13.61 -7.94 -1.60
CA GLU A 259 13.74 -7.21 -2.85
C GLU A 259 12.98 -5.88 -2.81
N SER A 260 13.53 -4.87 -3.47
CA SER A 260 12.91 -3.57 -3.66
C SER A 260 12.67 -3.30 -5.15
N ILE A 261 11.55 -2.64 -5.45
CA ILE A 261 11.23 -2.16 -6.80
C ILE A 261 12.00 -0.88 -7.14
N ILE A 262 12.56 -0.19 -6.14
CA ILE A 262 13.37 1.03 -6.30
C ILE A 262 14.87 0.74 -6.13
N TRP A 263 15.24 0.09 -5.03
CA TRP A 263 16.60 -0.06 -4.53
C TRP A 263 17.18 -1.44 -4.82
N ASP A 264 18.50 -1.53 -4.92
CA ASP A 264 19.24 -2.78 -4.98
C ASP A 264 20.36 -2.86 -3.94
N ASP A 265 21.06 -3.99 -3.91
CA ASP A 265 22.13 -4.24 -2.94
C ASP A 265 23.32 -3.28 -3.10
N GLY A 266 23.51 -2.68 -4.29
CA GLY A 266 24.54 -1.67 -4.53
C GLY A 266 24.26 -0.34 -3.82
N ASP A 267 22.99 -0.04 -3.53
CA ASP A 267 22.59 1.16 -2.81
C ASP A 267 22.76 1.04 -1.29
N LEU A 268 22.98 -0.17 -0.77
CA LEU A 268 22.90 -0.44 0.67
C LEU A 268 23.85 0.42 1.49
N ALA A 269 25.09 0.60 1.07
CA ALA A 269 26.05 1.42 1.80
C ALA A 269 25.57 2.88 1.96
N PHE A 270 25.00 3.45 0.89
CA PHE A 270 24.42 4.79 0.91
C PHE A 270 23.18 4.85 1.81
N LEU A 271 22.27 3.89 1.68
CA LEU A 271 21.04 3.84 2.47
C LEU A 271 21.31 3.62 3.97
N HIS A 272 22.30 2.79 4.30
CA HIS A 272 22.78 2.60 5.66
C HIS A 272 23.36 3.89 6.23
N SER A 273 24.22 4.58 5.48
CA SER A 273 24.78 5.86 5.92
C SER A 273 23.66 6.88 6.21
N ARG A 274 22.63 6.95 5.35
CA ARG A 274 21.48 7.85 5.54
C ARG A 274 20.66 7.50 6.77
N LEU A 275 20.37 6.22 6.98
CA LEU A 275 19.68 5.75 8.17
C LEU A 275 20.49 6.07 9.43
N TYR A 276 21.81 5.78 9.42
CA TYR A 276 22.70 6.06 10.54
C TYR A 276 22.69 7.55 10.91
N GLU A 277 22.80 8.41 9.90
CA GLU A 277 22.77 9.86 10.05
C GLU A 277 21.47 10.31 10.70
N LEU A 278 20.32 9.85 10.18
CA LEU A 278 19.01 10.18 10.73
C LEU A 278 18.89 9.74 12.20
N ILE A 279 19.19 8.47 12.50
CA ILE A 279 19.05 7.91 13.84
C ILE A 279 19.98 8.59 14.83
N SER A 280 21.24 8.86 14.44
CA SER A 280 22.19 9.56 15.31
C SER A 280 21.75 10.98 15.62
N ARG A 281 21.11 11.67 14.68
CA ARG A 281 20.55 13.00 14.91
C ARG A 281 19.35 12.97 15.85
N LEU A 282 18.45 12.00 15.69
CA LEU A 282 17.32 11.80 16.60
C LEU A 282 17.81 11.50 18.03
N ASP A 283 18.82 10.65 18.16
CA ASP A 283 19.44 10.30 19.44
C ASP A 283 20.11 11.51 20.13
N MET A 284 20.82 12.34 19.36
CA MET A 284 21.34 13.63 19.83
C MET A 284 20.22 14.56 20.33
N CYS A 285 19.10 14.65 19.61
CA CYS A 285 17.95 15.44 20.07
C CYS A 285 17.34 14.89 21.37
N ASN A 286 17.28 13.56 21.51
CA ASN A 286 16.76 12.89 22.71
C ASN A 286 17.63 13.16 23.94
N THR A 287 18.94 13.03 23.80
CA THR A 287 19.90 13.28 24.89
C THR A 287 19.87 14.74 25.36
N VAL A 288 19.83 15.69 24.43
CA VAL A 288 19.67 17.13 24.77
C VAL A 288 18.36 17.40 25.51
N SER A 289 17.25 16.80 25.08
CA SER A 289 15.95 16.94 25.75
C SER A 289 15.97 16.38 27.18
N MET A 290 16.59 15.21 27.40
CA MET A 290 16.74 14.62 28.73
C MET A 290 17.59 15.49 29.66
N ASN A 291 18.72 16.01 29.16
CA ASN A 291 19.61 16.86 29.94
C ASN A 291 18.91 18.17 30.36
N ASN A 292 18.14 18.80 29.45
CA ASN A 292 17.42 20.03 29.76
C ASN A 292 16.31 19.85 30.81
N ARG A 293 15.63 18.68 30.83
CA ARG A 293 14.64 18.35 31.86
C ARG A 293 15.25 18.21 33.26
N SER A 294 16.51 17.78 33.35
CA SER A 294 17.20 17.64 34.64
C SER A 294 17.63 18.98 35.26
N VAL A 295 17.78 20.03 34.45
CA VAL A 295 18.34 21.32 34.86
C VAL A 295 17.26 22.39 35.12
N HIS A 296 16.13 22.36 34.41
CA HIS A 296 15.09 23.41 34.52
C HIS A 296 13.79 22.89 35.16
N GLY A 297 13.71 22.98 36.49
CA GLY A 297 12.62 22.42 37.29
C GLY A 297 11.27 23.14 37.31
N PHE A 298 11.00 24.18 36.50
CA PHE A 298 9.79 25.01 36.71
C PHE A 298 9.11 25.60 35.45
N SER A 299 9.50 25.24 34.23
CA SER A 299 8.74 25.64 33.04
C SER A 299 7.73 24.55 32.65
N PRO A 300 6.47 24.88 32.30
CA PRO A 300 5.55 23.88 31.77
C PRO A 300 6.20 23.24 30.53
N PRO A 301 6.32 21.90 30.49
CA PRO A 301 6.97 21.24 29.37
C PRO A 301 6.17 21.56 28.10
N ALA A 302 6.88 22.00 27.05
CA ALA A 302 6.29 22.13 25.73
C ALA A 302 5.59 20.80 25.35
N PRO A 303 4.51 20.84 24.55
CA PRO A 303 3.81 19.62 24.17
C PRO A 303 4.74 18.68 23.38
N PRO A 304 4.54 17.36 23.52
CA PRO A 304 5.26 16.39 22.70
C PRO A 304 4.93 16.57 21.21
N ARG A 305 5.87 16.22 20.32
CA ARG A 305 5.65 16.27 18.86
C ARG A 305 4.44 15.44 18.43
N VAL A 306 4.25 14.28 19.07
CA VAL A 306 3.03 13.47 18.93
C VAL A 306 2.49 13.16 20.33
N SER A 307 1.25 13.57 20.60
CA SER A 307 0.63 13.36 21.91
C SER A 307 0.38 11.88 22.20
N PRO A 308 0.72 11.39 23.41
CA PRO A 308 0.54 9.98 23.77
C PRO A 308 -0.92 9.54 23.84
N PHE A 309 -1.85 10.50 23.86
CA PHE A 309 -3.30 10.27 23.90
C PHE A 309 -3.92 10.08 22.50
N THR A 310 -3.16 10.27 21.43
CA THR A 310 -3.64 10.12 20.05
C THR A 310 -3.75 8.66 19.62
N ILE A 311 -4.67 8.38 18.68
CA ILE A 311 -4.77 7.09 18.02
C ILE A 311 -3.47 6.79 17.28
N LEU A 312 -2.91 7.79 16.58
CA LEU A 312 -1.62 7.68 15.91
C LEU A 312 -0.53 7.15 16.87
N TRP A 313 -0.39 7.73 18.06
CA TRP A 313 0.61 7.28 19.03
C TRP A 313 0.41 5.81 19.44
N ARG A 314 -0.84 5.41 19.67
CA ARG A 314 -1.18 4.02 20.03
C ARG A 314 -0.87 3.05 18.87
N ILE A 315 -1.09 3.45 17.63
CA ILE A 315 -0.70 2.68 16.43
C ILE A 315 0.82 2.50 16.36
N LEU A 316 1.60 3.54 16.66
CA LEU A 316 3.07 3.51 16.54
C LEU A 316 3.75 2.75 17.68
N THR A 317 3.19 2.81 18.89
CA THR A 317 3.76 2.19 20.09
C THR A 317 3.37 0.74 20.30
N LYS A 318 2.22 0.28 19.79
CA LYS A 318 1.78 -1.11 19.99
C LYS A 318 2.81 -2.10 19.49
N LYS A 319 2.84 -3.28 20.13
CA LYS A 319 3.61 -4.42 19.64
C LYS A 319 3.09 -4.81 18.25
N PRO A 320 3.96 -4.97 17.23
CA PRO A 320 3.54 -5.46 15.93
C PRO A 320 2.77 -6.77 16.09
N ALA A 321 1.54 -6.80 15.58
CA ALA A 321 0.69 -7.99 15.62
C ALA A 321 0.75 -8.72 14.28
N PHE A 322 0.40 -10.01 14.30
CA PHE A 322 0.09 -10.72 13.07
C PHE A 322 -1.18 -10.13 12.46
N ILE A 323 -1.12 -9.77 11.17
CA ILE A 323 -2.26 -9.23 10.45
C ILE A 323 -3.12 -10.43 10.00
N ALA A 324 -4.23 -10.66 10.72
CA ALA A 324 -5.09 -11.83 10.54
C ALA A 324 -5.60 -12.02 9.10
N SER A 325 -5.75 -10.92 8.37
CA SER A 325 -6.22 -10.84 6.99
C SER A 325 -5.11 -10.60 5.97
N ASN A 326 -3.87 -10.94 6.30
CA ASN A 326 -2.76 -10.85 5.37
C ASN A 326 -2.87 -11.93 4.27
N ILE A 327 -3.89 -11.81 3.41
CA ILE A 327 -4.09 -12.61 2.20
C ILE A 327 -2.86 -12.51 1.29
N TYR A 328 -2.09 -11.44 1.44
CA TYR A 328 -0.85 -11.21 0.71
C TYR A 328 0.35 -11.97 1.31
N HIS A 329 0.25 -12.44 2.56
CA HIS A 329 1.27 -13.20 3.33
C HIS A 329 2.65 -12.55 3.39
N ASP A 330 2.74 -11.26 3.09
CA ASP A 330 3.97 -10.53 2.85
C ASP A 330 3.90 -9.10 3.37
N VAL A 331 2.73 -8.63 3.80
CA VAL A 331 2.59 -7.35 4.47
C VAL A 331 3.00 -7.48 5.94
N CYS A 332 3.73 -6.49 6.44
CA CYS A 332 4.37 -6.53 7.75
C CYS A 332 4.02 -5.28 8.57
N GLU A 333 3.38 -5.52 9.72
CA GLU A 333 3.02 -4.47 10.68
C GLU A 333 4.26 -3.71 11.18
N SER A 334 5.38 -4.40 11.43
CA SER A 334 6.60 -3.73 11.91
C SER A 334 7.21 -2.82 10.84
N SER A 335 7.22 -3.24 9.58
CA SER A 335 7.68 -2.41 8.46
C SER A 335 6.81 -1.17 8.30
N ALA A 336 5.49 -1.34 8.39
CA ALA A 336 4.54 -0.23 8.31
C ALA A 336 4.73 0.78 9.46
N GLN A 337 4.93 0.29 10.70
CA GLN A 337 5.24 1.15 11.85
C GLN A 337 6.56 1.89 11.66
N LEU A 338 7.62 1.21 11.23
CA LEU A 338 8.94 1.82 11.01
C LEU A 338 8.88 2.90 9.93
N ALA A 339 8.21 2.62 8.81
CA ALA A 339 8.02 3.59 7.75
C ALA A 339 7.29 4.84 8.27
N ALA A 340 6.19 4.65 9.01
CA ALA A 340 5.43 5.77 9.58
C ALA A 340 6.28 6.60 10.58
N LEU A 341 7.03 5.92 11.46
CA LEU A 341 7.93 6.56 12.42
C LEU A 341 9.02 7.39 11.73
N LEU A 342 9.73 6.80 10.78
CA LEU A 342 10.82 7.46 10.05
C LEU A 342 10.30 8.66 9.24
N ILE A 343 9.13 8.52 8.60
CA ILE A 343 8.47 9.63 7.91
C ILE A 343 8.16 10.76 8.88
N LEU A 344 7.47 10.50 9.99
CA LEU A 344 7.10 11.53 10.96
C LEU A 344 8.33 12.21 11.57
N CYS A 345 9.34 11.43 11.98
CA CYS A 345 10.59 11.97 12.52
C CYS A 345 11.29 12.90 11.52
N SER A 346 11.36 12.50 10.25
CA SER A 346 11.98 13.33 9.20
C SER A 346 11.23 14.65 8.96
N VAL A 347 9.89 14.67 9.10
CA VAL A 347 9.10 15.91 9.00
C VAL A 347 9.47 16.88 10.12
N PHE A 348 9.54 16.42 11.37
CA PHE A 348 9.90 17.30 12.47
C PHE A 348 11.34 17.80 12.39
N LEU A 349 12.29 16.92 12.04
CA LEU A 349 13.71 17.31 11.90
C LEU A 349 13.90 18.40 10.85
N ASP A 350 13.32 18.24 9.64
CA ASP A 350 13.47 19.22 8.55
C ASP A 350 13.12 20.66 8.97
N TYR A 351 12.16 20.82 9.90
CA TYR A 351 11.69 22.12 10.38
C TYR A 351 12.45 22.60 11.63
N GLU A 352 12.90 21.69 12.49
CA GLU A 352 13.69 22.04 13.69
C GLU A 352 15.13 22.44 13.39
N ASP A 353 15.67 21.99 12.26
CA ASP A 353 17.01 22.36 11.81
C ASP A 353 17.05 23.71 11.09
N GLY A 354 15.91 24.38 10.90
CA GLY A 354 15.82 25.61 10.12
C GLY A 354 16.17 25.43 8.64
N LEU A 355 16.22 24.18 8.16
CA LEU A 355 16.42 23.86 6.73
C LEU A 355 15.26 24.34 5.87
N GLU A 356 14.12 24.58 6.50
CA GLU A 356 12.92 25.17 5.94
C GLU A 356 12.67 26.55 6.57
N VAL A 357 12.67 27.61 5.76
CA VAL A 357 12.20 28.95 6.16
C VAL A 357 10.68 28.90 6.25
N ALA A 358 10.16 28.17 7.23
CA ALA A 358 8.75 27.86 7.34
C ALA A 358 8.30 27.88 8.80
N ASP A 359 7.00 28.07 8.99
CA ASP A 359 6.35 28.09 10.29
C ASP A 359 6.57 26.77 11.05
N ALA A 360 7.04 26.87 12.29
CA ALA A 360 7.27 25.74 13.20
C ALA A 360 5.97 24.98 13.55
N SER A 361 4.80 25.54 13.22
CA SER A 361 3.50 24.88 13.36
C SER A 361 3.26 23.77 12.32
N VAL A 362 3.94 23.79 11.17
CA VAL A 362 3.64 22.89 10.04
C VAL A 362 3.73 21.40 10.39
N PRO A 363 4.78 20.91 11.10
CA PRO A 363 4.84 19.52 11.54
C PRO A 363 3.67 19.10 12.43
N HIS A 364 3.20 19.99 13.31
CA HIS A 364 2.07 19.71 14.20
C HIS A 364 0.76 19.64 13.41
N GLN A 365 0.52 20.55 12.46
CA GLN A 365 -0.63 20.47 11.55
C GLN A 365 -0.64 19.16 10.76
N CYS A 366 0.53 18.70 10.31
CA CYS A 366 0.66 17.42 9.60
C CYS A 366 0.21 16.23 10.47
N VAL A 367 0.55 16.25 11.76
CA VAL A 367 0.12 15.23 12.72
C VAL A 367 -1.39 15.31 12.96
N GLU A 368 -1.95 16.52 13.10
CA GLU A 368 -3.39 16.74 13.30
C GLU A 368 -4.23 16.27 12.10
N ASP A 369 -3.76 16.54 10.87
CA ASP A 369 -4.41 16.09 9.65
C ASP A 369 -4.43 14.55 9.56
N LEU A 370 -3.31 13.91 9.92
CA LEU A 370 -3.20 12.45 9.96
C LEU A 370 -4.08 11.85 11.05
N GLU A 371 -4.11 12.44 12.25
CA GLU A 371 -4.97 11.99 13.34
C GLU A 371 -6.46 12.12 12.97
N SER A 372 -6.86 13.26 12.39
CA SER A 372 -8.21 13.48 11.90
C SER A 372 -8.62 12.45 10.85
N ALA A 373 -7.71 12.10 9.96
CA ALA A 373 -7.91 11.06 8.96
C ALA A 373 -8.09 9.68 9.58
N LEU A 374 -7.27 9.32 10.58
CA LEU A 374 -7.39 8.06 11.32
C LEU A 374 -8.70 7.99 12.12
N LEU A 375 -9.10 9.08 12.78
CA LEU A 375 -10.39 9.18 13.46
C LEU A 375 -11.57 9.01 12.49
N ALA A 376 -11.45 9.54 11.28
CA ALA A 376 -12.44 9.34 10.23
C ALA A 376 -12.54 7.85 9.78
N LEU A 377 -11.54 7.00 10.05
CA LEU A 377 -11.61 5.55 9.87
C LEU A 377 -12.32 4.82 11.02
N GLY A 378 -12.35 5.44 12.20
CA GLY A 378 -12.93 4.89 13.43
C GLY A 378 -11.84 4.23 14.26
N GLU A 379 -11.92 4.39 15.58
CA GLU A 379 -10.82 4.02 16.47
C GLU A 379 -10.43 2.54 16.38
N GLU A 380 -11.41 1.63 16.38
CA GLU A 380 -11.17 0.19 16.27
C GLU A 380 -10.48 -0.18 14.95
N ASP A 381 -11.01 0.34 13.84
CA ASP A 381 -10.48 0.05 12.50
C ASP A 381 -9.10 0.70 12.30
N ALA A 382 -8.88 1.91 12.82
CA ALA A 382 -7.58 2.59 12.78
C ALA A 382 -6.51 1.84 13.59
N LEU A 383 -6.85 1.38 14.80
CA LEU A 383 -5.93 0.65 15.69
C LEU A 383 -5.66 -0.78 15.25
N SER A 384 -6.52 -1.36 14.39
CA SER A 384 -6.35 -2.73 13.89
C SER A 384 -4.96 -2.96 13.28
N SER A 385 -4.44 -1.98 12.53
CA SER A 385 -3.22 -2.12 11.74
C SER A 385 -2.52 -0.78 11.46
N ALA A 386 -1.19 -0.78 11.60
CA ALA A 386 -0.33 0.34 11.24
C ALA A 386 -0.25 0.56 9.71
N LEU A 387 -0.75 -0.39 8.92
CA LEU A 387 -0.92 -0.23 7.48
C LEU A 387 -1.78 0.96 7.12
N ASN A 388 -2.74 1.33 7.97
CA ASN A 388 -3.60 2.48 7.75
C ASN A 388 -2.80 3.78 7.81
N ALA A 389 -2.01 3.95 8.87
CA ALA A 389 -1.12 5.11 9.00
C ALA A 389 -0.08 5.15 7.86
N ALA A 390 0.54 4.01 7.55
CA ALA A 390 1.51 3.90 6.47
C ALA A 390 0.88 4.21 5.09
N TRP A 391 -0.35 3.75 4.83
CA TRP A 391 -1.09 4.04 3.60
C TRP A 391 -1.36 5.53 3.44
N LEU A 392 -1.88 6.18 4.48
CA LEU A 392 -2.21 7.60 4.46
C LEU A 392 -0.95 8.45 4.22
N LEU A 393 0.13 8.14 4.94
CA LEU A 393 1.43 8.81 4.78
C LEU A 393 2.02 8.59 3.38
N ALA A 394 1.97 7.37 2.84
CA ALA A 394 2.42 7.06 1.48
C ALA A 394 1.62 7.84 0.41
N GLY A 395 0.34 8.11 0.67
CA GLY A 395 -0.51 8.96 -0.16
C GLY A 395 -0.22 10.46 -0.02
N GLY A 396 0.67 10.84 0.91
CA GLY A 396 1.04 12.21 1.18
C GLY A 396 0.16 12.93 2.20
N LEU A 397 -0.75 12.23 2.86
CA LEU A 397 -1.60 12.81 3.90
C LEU A 397 -0.78 12.99 5.18
N GLY A 398 -0.93 14.15 5.84
CA GLY A 398 -0.10 14.51 6.99
C GLY A 398 1.37 14.71 6.62
N LEU A 399 1.66 15.20 5.41
CA LEU A 399 3.01 15.59 4.98
C LEU A 399 3.02 16.99 4.35
N PRO A 400 4.05 17.80 4.62
CA PRO A 400 4.21 19.08 3.94
C PRO A 400 4.40 18.85 2.43
N LEU A 401 3.95 19.80 1.61
CA LEU A 401 4.06 19.71 0.15
C LEU A 401 5.53 19.72 -0.31
N LYS A 402 6.36 20.54 0.35
CA LYS A 402 7.79 20.64 0.05
C LYS A 402 8.52 19.35 0.44
N ARG A 403 9.38 18.87 -0.47
CA ARG A 403 10.17 17.62 -0.34
C ARG A 403 9.36 16.36 -0.06
N ARG A 404 8.02 16.38 -0.19
CA ARG A 404 7.14 15.25 0.12
C ARG A 404 7.60 13.95 -0.54
N ARG A 405 7.81 13.98 -1.86
CA ARG A 405 8.18 12.80 -2.62
C ARG A 405 9.60 12.33 -2.29
N ALA A 406 10.55 13.25 -2.20
CA ALA A 406 11.93 12.93 -1.84
C ALA A 406 12.01 12.27 -0.45
N ARG A 407 11.23 12.76 0.52
CA ARG A 407 11.10 12.14 1.85
C ARG A 407 10.57 10.71 1.76
N LEU A 408 9.48 10.49 1.03
CA LEU A 408 8.90 9.15 0.86
C LEU A 408 9.88 8.17 0.21
N TRP A 409 10.65 8.62 -0.78
CA TRP A 409 11.70 7.80 -1.41
C TRP A 409 12.87 7.54 -0.47
N SER A 410 13.35 8.57 0.24
CA SER A 410 14.45 8.42 1.21
C SER A 410 14.08 7.42 2.31
N VAL A 411 12.89 7.56 2.92
CA VAL A 411 12.45 6.66 3.97
C VAL A 411 12.19 5.25 3.44
N SER A 412 11.66 5.08 2.22
CA SER A 412 11.51 3.74 1.64
C SER A 412 12.86 3.03 1.48
N GLY A 413 13.92 3.77 1.15
CA GLY A 413 15.29 3.25 1.12
C GLY A 413 15.85 2.89 2.49
N MET A 414 15.60 3.69 3.52
CA MET A 414 15.98 3.37 4.89
C MET A 414 15.26 2.10 5.40
N VAL A 415 13.97 1.97 5.08
CA VAL A 415 13.18 0.77 5.38
C VAL A 415 13.73 -0.46 4.64
N TYR A 416 14.15 -0.30 3.39
CA TYR A 416 14.83 -1.36 2.64
C TYR A 416 16.15 -1.79 3.31
N ALA A 417 16.99 -0.84 3.74
CA ALA A 417 18.24 -1.13 4.44
C ALA A 417 18.01 -1.92 5.75
N LEU A 418 16.99 -1.53 6.54
CA LEU A 418 16.58 -2.26 7.74
C LEU A 418 16.13 -3.69 7.47
N LYS A 419 15.33 -3.89 6.41
CA LYS A 419 14.94 -5.24 5.99
C LYS A 419 16.15 -6.05 5.60
N ARG A 420 17.07 -5.50 4.81
CA ARG A 420 18.27 -6.24 4.37
C ARG A 420 19.18 -6.63 5.54
N SER A 421 19.24 -5.82 6.59
CA SER A 421 20.02 -6.08 7.81
C SER A 421 19.37 -7.07 8.78
N SER A 422 18.03 -7.12 8.83
CA SER A 422 17.31 -7.96 9.79
C SER A 422 17.21 -9.45 9.39
N TYR A 423 17.70 -9.83 8.20
CA TYR A 423 17.70 -11.22 7.73
C TYR A 423 19.07 -11.87 7.93
N PRO A 424 19.18 -12.96 8.71
CA PRO A 424 20.44 -13.64 8.95
C PRO A 424 20.82 -14.42 7.70
N ASN A 425 21.72 -13.89 6.88
CA ASN A 425 22.45 -14.66 5.86
C ASN A 425 23.71 -13.97 5.31
N THR A 426 24.16 -12.89 5.92
CA THR A 426 25.54 -12.41 5.75
C THR A 426 26.30 -12.85 6.98
N THR A 427 27.32 -13.67 6.75
CA THR A 427 28.27 -14.22 7.73
C THR A 427 28.40 -13.38 8.99
N ALA A 428 28.14 -14.00 10.14
CA ALA A 428 28.38 -13.44 11.46
C ALA A 428 29.83 -12.96 11.55
N VAL A 429 30.03 -11.66 11.36
CA VAL A 429 31.19 -10.93 11.82
C VAL A 429 30.72 -10.22 13.08
N GLU A 430 31.56 -10.29 14.11
CA GLU A 430 31.29 -9.79 15.46
C GLU A 430 30.71 -8.37 15.45
N CYS A 431 29.62 -8.18 16.22
CA CYS A 431 28.81 -6.97 16.22
C CYS A 431 29.57 -5.75 16.74
N ASP A 432 29.77 -4.76 15.88
CA ASP A 432 30.21 -3.42 16.27
C ASP A 432 29.02 -2.58 16.77
N ALA A 433 29.28 -1.52 17.55
CA ALA A 433 28.26 -0.56 18.01
C ALA A 433 27.47 0.12 16.86
N VAL A 434 27.98 0.04 15.62
CA VAL A 434 27.33 0.50 14.39
C VAL A 434 26.15 -0.42 14.00
N ASP A 435 26.25 -1.72 14.29
CA ASP A 435 25.23 -2.72 13.93
C ASP A 435 23.99 -2.65 14.84
N GLN A 436 24.16 -2.29 16.11
CA GLN A 436 23.03 -2.07 17.04
C GLN A 436 22.13 -0.92 16.59
N LYS A 437 22.71 0.13 15.98
CA LYS A 437 21.95 1.27 15.44
C LYS A 437 21.16 0.94 14.17
N MET A 438 21.39 -0.25 13.60
CA MET A 438 20.72 -0.77 12.40
C MET A 438 19.66 -1.83 12.72
N GLU A 439 19.39 -2.07 14.02
CA GLU A 439 18.31 -2.97 14.44
C GLU A 439 16.96 -2.27 14.42
N CYS A 440 15.95 -2.96 13.87
CA CYS A 440 14.57 -2.45 13.79
C CYS A 440 14.01 -2.00 15.16
N LEU A 441 14.32 -2.73 16.24
CA LEU A 441 13.84 -2.41 17.59
C LEU A 441 14.48 -1.13 18.11
N TYR A 442 15.80 -0.97 17.94
CA TYR A 442 16.52 0.23 18.34
C TYR A 442 16.01 1.45 17.57
N VAL A 443 15.90 1.35 16.25
CA VAL A 443 15.35 2.43 15.41
C VAL A 443 13.95 2.83 15.86
N LYS A 444 13.08 1.85 16.11
CA LYS A 444 11.73 2.11 16.64
C LYS A 444 11.77 2.90 17.95
N GLN A 445 12.64 2.50 18.89
CA GLN A 445 12.76 3.14 20.20
C GLN A 445 13.28 4.58 20.09
N VAL A 446 14.32 4.84 19.29
CA VAL A 446 14.87 6.18 19.10
C VAL A 446 13.84 7.12 18.48
N CYS A 447 13.11 6.66 17.45
CA CYS A 447 12.05 7.43 16.82
C CYS A 447 10.90 7.74 17.81
N LEU A 448 10.45 6.75 18.58
CA LEU A 448 9.40 6.95 19.57
C LEU A 448 9.84 7.93 20.66
N ALA A 449 11.07 7.81 21.18
CA ALA A 449 11.61 8.74 22.16
C ALA A 449 11.63 10.17 21.63
N TYR A 450 12.01 10.36 20.37
CA TYR A 450 12.02 11.67 19.72
C TYR A 450 10.61 12.27 19.58
N LEU A 451 9.64 11.48 19.12
CA LEU A 451 8.26 11.94 18.97
C LEU A 451 7.55 12.19 20.31
N ALA A 452 7.94 11.49 21.39
CA ALA A 452 7.45 11.73 22.75
C ALA A 452 8.06 12.97 23.41
N ASN A 453 9.19 13.47 22.88
CA ASN A 453 9.86 14.64 23.41
C ASN A 453 9.26 15.93 22.82
N PRO A 454 9.30 17.04 23.57
CA PRO A 454 8.94 18.35 23.03
C PRO A 454 9.85 18.73 21.86
N GLY A 455 9.26 19.42 20.88
CA GLY A 455 10.00 20.10 19.83
C GLY A 455 10.81 21.28 20.37
N LYS A 456 11.78 21.76 19.59
CA LYS A 456 12.40 23.07 19.85
C LYS A 456 11.35 24.16 19.59
N PHE A 457 10.59 24.56 20.62
CA PHE A 457 9.78 25.76 20.54
C PHE A 457 10.71 26.97 20.52
N SER A 458 10.81 27.65 19.38
CA SER A 458 11.27 29.04 19.39
C SER A 458 10.11 29.88 19.90
N PRO A 459 10.21 30.57 21.05
CA PRO A 459 9.21 31.55 21.43
C PRO A 459 9.31 32.68 20.42
N THR A 460 8.43 32.69 19.42
CA THR A 460 8.24 33.89 18.61
C THR A 460 7.75 34.99 19.54
N ASN A 461 8.55 36.07 19.62
CA ASN A 461 8.19 37.31 20.26
C ASN A 461 6.79 37.77 19.81
N ARG A 462 6.06 38.28 20.81
CA ARG A 462 4.75 38.94 20.81
C ARG A 462 4.24 39.52 19.50
#